data_AF-A0A537WC76-F1
#
_entry.id   AF-A0A537WC76-F1
#
_cell.length_a   1.000
_cell.length_b   1.000
_cell.length_c   1.000
_cell.angle_alpha   90.00
_cell.angle_beta   90.00
_cell.angle_gamma   90.00
#
_symmetry.space_group_name_H-M   'P 1'
#
loop_
_entity.id
_entity.type
_entity.pdbx_description
1 polymer ?
#
loop_
_entity_poly.entity_id
_entity_poly.type
_entity_poly.pdbx_seq_one_letter_code
_entity_poly.pdbx_strand_id
1 'polypeptide(L)'
;RPSPAMRQAMAEAPVGDDQYGEDPSVNRLQDRIAELLGKEAALFVPSGTMSNQIALKLLTRPGDEVILGEDAHMIWHEAGAGAANSGVQFTAVGRGGLFSAAEFGAALKRPGHIVLPPTGF
;
A
#
# COMPACT_ATOMS: atom_id res chain seq x y z
N ARG A 1 0.90 -19.08 13.47
CA ARG A 1 1.02 -20.32 12.65
C ARG A 1 -0.39 -20.71 12.19
N PRO A 2 -0.58 -21.24 10.96
CA PRO A 2 -1.90 -21.68 10.49
C PRO A 2 -2.51 -22.74 11.41
N SER A 3 -3.80 -22.60 11.73
CA SER A 3 -4.57 -23.59 12.49
C SER A 3 -4.83 -24.85 11.64
N PRO A 4 -5.23 -25.99 12.26
CA PRO A 4 -5.60 -27.19 11.50
C PRO A 4 -6.70 -26.93 10.47
N ALA A 5 -7.75 -26.19 10.85
CA ALA A 5 -8.83 -25.83 9.93
C ALA A 5 -8.35 -24.97 8.75
N MET A 6 -7.43 -24.02 8.99
CA MET A 6 -6.83 -23.21 7.92
C MET A 6 -6.00 -24.08 6.98
N ARG A 7 -5.24 -25.04 7.49
CA ARG A 7 -4.46 -25.98 6.67
C ARG A 7 -5.36 -26.86 5.80
N GLN A 8 -6.48 -27.34 6.34
CA GLN A 8 -7.45 -28.11 5.57
C GLN A 8 -8.05 -27.27 4.44
N ALA A 9 -8.51 -26.05 4.75
CA ALA A 9 -9.07 -25.14 3.75
C ALA A 9 -8.06 -24.79 2.63
N MET A 10 -6.78 -24.62 2.97
CA MET A 10 -5.72 -24.41 1.97
C MET A 10 -5.50 -25.65 1.09
N ALA A 11 -5.55 -26.86 1.67
CA ALA A 11 -5.33 -28.11 0.95
C ALA A 11 -6.49 -28.48 0.00
N GLU A 12 -7.71 -28.07 0.34
CA GLU A 12 -8.93 -28.34 -0.42
C GLU A 12 -9.33 -27.22 -1.39
N ALA A 13 -8.63 -26.08 -1.36
CA ALA A 13 -8.94 -24.93 -2.19
C ALA A 13 -8.82 -25.26 -3.68
N PRO A 14 -9.84 -24.95 -4.52
CA PRO A 14 -9.67 -25.01 -5.97
C PRO A 14 -8.67 -23.95 -6.39
N VAL A 15 -7.72 -24.32 -7.24
CA VAL A 15 -6.65 -23.43 -7.72
C VAL A 15 -6.63 -23.39 -9.24
N GLY A 16 -6.00 -22.36 -9.78
CA GLY A 16 -5.83 -22.15 -11.22
C GLY A 16 -4.62 -21.28 -11.50
N ASP A 17 -4.51 -20.79 -12.74
CA ASP A 17 -3.46 -19.84 -13.11
C ASP A 17 -3.93 -18.40 -12.82
N ASP A 18 -3.38 -17.81 -11.77
CA ASP A 18 -3.69 -16.44 -11.35
C ASP A 18 -3.26 -15.39 -12.40
N GLN A 19 -2.22 -15.66 -13.19
CA GLN A 19 -1.77 -14.71 -14.22
C GLN A 19 -2.82 -14.52 -15.32
N TYR A 20 -3.59 -15.56 -15.62
CA TYR A 20 -4.72 -15.50 -16.55
C TYR A 20 -6.06 -15.21 -15.85
N GLY A 21 -6.06 -15.02 -14.53
CA GLY A 21 -7.26 -14.78 -13.73
C GLY A 21 -8.13 -16.02 -13.55
N GLU A 22 -7.55 -17.21 -13.68
CA GLU A 22 -8.28 -18.49 -13.65
C GLU A 22 -8.28 -19.15 -12.26
N ASP A 23 -7.60 -18.58 -11.26
CA ASP A 23 -7.60 -19.13 -9.89
C ASP A 23 -8.91 -18.77 -9.15
N PRO A 24 -9.81 -19.75 -8.89
CA PRO A 24 -11.11 -19.45 -8.28
C PRO A 24 -10.99 -19.02 -6.82
N SER A 25 -9.94 -19.46 -6.12
CA SER A 25 -9.75 -19.13 -4.70
C SER A 25 -9.20 -17.71 -4.53
N VAL A 26 -8.26 -17.30 -5.40
CA VAL A 26 -7.77 -15.91 -5.41
C VAL A 26 -8.88 -14.95 -5.82
N ASN A 27 -9.61 -15.24 -6.89
CA ASN A 27 -10.73 -14.41 -7.34
C ASN A 27 -11.77 -14.21 -6.24
N ARG A 28 -12.22 -15.30 -5.61
CA ARG A 28 -13.19 -15.24 -4.50
C ARG A 28 -12.66 -14.43 -3.31
N LEU A 29 -11.38 -14.53 -2.98
CA LEU A 29 -10.76 -13.73 -1.92
C LEU A 29 -10.80 -12.24 -2.29
N GLN A 30 -10.39 -11.89 -3.51
CA GLN A 30 -10.37 -10.51 -3.97
C GLN A 30 -11.76 -9.89 -4.00
N ASP A 31 -12.75 -10.60 -4.58
CA ASP A 31 -14.15 -10.16 -4.63
C ASP A 31 -14.69 -9.91 -3.22
N ARG A 32 -14.43 -10.84 -2.29
CA ARG A 32 -14.89 -10.71 -0.91
C ARG A 32 -14.27 -9.51 -0.20
N ILE A 33 -12.98 -9.25 -0.41
CA ILE A 33 -12.29 -8.12 0.22
C ILE A 33 -12.72 -6.78 -0.40
N ALA A 34 -12.92 -6.75 -1.72
CA ALA A 34 -13.45 -5.58 -2.42
C ALA A 34 -14.85 -5.22 -1.87
N GLU A 35 -15.74 -6.20 -1.77
CA GLU A 35 -17.08 -6.05 -1.16
C GLU A 35 -16.99 -5.56 0.29
N LEU A 36 -16.15 -6.22 1.11
CA LEU A 36 -16.00 -5.90 2.53
C LEU A 36 -15.52 -4.46 2.77
N LEU A 37 -14.65 -3.95 1.90
CA LEU A 37 -14.06 -2.61 2.03
C LEU A 37 -14.81 -1.54 1.22
N GLY A 38 -15.87 -1.92 0.49
CA GLY A 38 -16.62 -1.02 -0.39
C GLY A 38 -15.76 -0.44 -1.52
N LYS A 39 -14.90 -1.26 -2.12
CA LYS A 39 -14.02 -0.90 -3.25
C LYS A 39 -14.42 -1.66 -4.50
N GLU A 40 -14.10 -1.10 -5.66
CA GLU A 40 -14.42 -1.70 -6.96
C GLU A 40 -13.64 -3.00 -7.21
N ALA A 41 -12.42 -3.11 -6.67
CA ALA A 41 -11.56 -4.28 -6.82
C ALA A 41 -10.59 -4.40 -5.64
N ALA A 42 -9.99 -5.59 -5.51
CA ALA A 42 -8.87 -5.87 -4.61
C ALA A 42 -7.84 -6.74 -5.35
N LEU A 43 -6.58 -6.69 -4.89
CA LEU A 43 -5.49 -7.48 -5.44
C LEU A 43 -4.79 -8.26 -4.30
N PHE A 44 -4.70 -9.57 -4.44
CA PHE A 44 -3.92 -10.40 -3.53
C PHE A 44 -2.44 -10.30 -3.89
N VAL A 45 -1.60 -10.02 -2.90
CA VAL A 45 -0.14 -9.94 -3.08
C VAL A 45 0.60 -10.69 -1.97
N PRO A 46 1.83 -11.17 -2.22
CA PRO A 46 2.57 -12.01 -1.26
C PRO A 46 2.90 -11.34 0.08
N SER A 47 2.97 -10.00 0.15
CA SER A 47 3.33 -9.29 1.37
C SER A 47 2.72 -7.88 1.45
N GLY A 48 2.61 -7.36 2.67
CA GLY A 48 2.21 -5.97 2.91
C GLY A 48 3.18 -4.96 2.28
N THR A 49 4.49 -5.24 2.30
CA THR A 49 5.49 -4.42 1.61
C THR A 49 5.21 -4.34 0.11
N MET A 50 4.91 -5.46 -0.56
CA MET A 50 4.58 -5.41 -1.98
C MET A 50 3.32 -4.59 -2.25
N SER A 51 2.30 -4.73 -1.40
CA SER A 51 1.07 -3.92 -1.49
C SER A 51 1.35 -2.41 -1.43
N ASN A 52 2.10 -1.97 -0.41
CA ASN A 52 2.49 -0.57 -0.25
C ASN A 52 3.32 -0.06 -1.42
N GLN A 53 4.28 -0.85 -1.91
CA GLN A 53 5.14 -0.45 -3.02
C GLN A 53 4.37 -0.34 -4.35
N ILE A 54 3.41 -1.23 -4.60
CA ILE A 54 2.48 -1.11 -5.75
C ILE A 54 1.66 0.17 -5.62
N ALA A 55 1.09 0.44 -4.43
CA ALA A 55 0.31 1.65 -4.18
C ALA A 55 1.14 2.92 -4.44
N LEU A 56 2.38 3.00 -3.92
CA LEU A 56 3.29 4.09 -4.22
C LEU A 56 3.52 4.24 -5.71
N LYS A 57 3.81 3.15 -6.42
CA LYS A 57 4.14 3.19 -7.84
C LYS A 57 2.97 3.67 -8.70
N LEU A 58 1.73 3.37 -8.30
CA LEU A 58 0.52 3.78 -9.00
C LEU A 58 0.07 5.20 -8.67
N LEU A 59 0.23 5.63 -7.42
CA LEU A 59 -0.31 6.90 -6.91
C LEU A 59 0.70 8.05 -6.94
N THR A 60 1.93 7.80 -7.38
CA THR A 60 2.99 8.82 -7.39
C THR A 60 3.84 8.76 -8.66
N ARG A 61 4.59 9.83 -8.88
CA ARG A 61 5.65 9.92 -9.88
C ARG A 61 7.00 10.05 -9.17
N PRO A 62 8.10 9.60 -9.80
CA PRO A 62 9.44 9.90 -9.29
C PRO A 62 9.61 11.41 -9.09
N GLY A 63 10.07 11.78 -7.90
CA GLY A 63 10.18 13.17 -7.46
C GLY A 63 8.99 13.69 -6.67
N ASP A 64 7.90 12.93 -6.52
CA ASP A 64 6.79 13.29 -5.64
C ASP A 64 7.14 13.08 -4.16
N GLU A 65 6.43 13.78 -3.29
CA GLU A 65 6.39 13.54 -1.86
C GLU A 65 5.17 12.71 -1.46
N VAL A 66 5.35 11.83 -0.47
CA VAL A 66 4.27 11.17 0.27
C VAL A 66 4.36 11.54 1.75
N ILE A 67 3.27 12.11 2.26
CA ILE A 67 3.12 12.45 3.68
C ILE A 67 2.58 11.23 4.43
N LEU A 68 3.21 10.85 5.53
CA LEU A 68 2.85 9.68 6.33
C LEU A 68 3.11 9.90 7.82
N GLY A 69 2.56 9.03 8.67
CA GLY A 69 2.82 9.09 10.12
C GLY A 69 4.27 8.77 10.47
N GLU A 70 4.80 9.33 11.56
CA GLU A 70 6.21 9.12 11.96
C GLU A 70 6.61 7.65 12.16
N ASP A 71 5.67 6.79 12.54
CA ASP A 71 5.90 5.36 12.80
C ASP A 71 5.45 4.45 11.63
N ALA A 72 5.18 5.01 10.43
CA ALA A 72 4.64 4.22 9.34
C ALA A 72 5.61 3.11 8.90
N HIS A 73 5.07 1.92 8.60
CA HIS A 73 5.88 0.77 8.16
C HIS A 73 6.73 1.10 6.91
N MET A 74 6.19 1.92 6.01
CA MET A 74 6.81 2.30 4.74
C MET A 74 8.11 3.10 4.90
N ILE A 75 8.27 3.86 5.99
CA ILE A 75 9.50 4.65 6.23
C ILE A 75 10.58 3.82 6.94
N TRP A 76 10.21 2.95 7.89
CA TRP A 76 11.17 2.24 8.74
C TRP A 76 11.47 0.79 8.34
N HIS A 77 10.50 0.08 7.77
CA HIS A 77 10.50 -1.39 7.70
C HIS A 77 10.38 -1.95 6.29
N GLU A 78 10.64 -1.13 5.27
CA GLU A 78 10.62 -1.54 3.86
C GLU A 78 11.95 -1.29 3.15
N ALA A 79 13.06 -1.26 3.89
CA ALA A 79 14.42 -1.16 3.35
C ALA A 79 14.66 0.02 2.39
N GLY A 80 13.98 1.15 2.62
CA GLY A 80 14.08 2.33 1.74
C GLY A 80 13.43 2.15 0.36
N ALA A 81 12.59 1.13 0.20
CA ALA A 81 12.01 0.75 -1.09
C ALA A 81 11.22 1.87 -1.77
N GLY A 82 10.55 2.76 -1.02
CA GLY A 82 9.83 3.89 -1.61
C GLY A 82 10.72 4.77 -2.48
N ALA A 83 11.90 5.14 -1.98
CA ALA A 83 12.87 5.92 -2.74
C ALA A 83 13.47 5.09 -3.90
N ALA A 84 13.83 3.82 -3.64
CA ALA A 84 14.51 2.98 -4.64
C ALA A 84 13.60 2.57 -5.81
N ASN A 85 12.35 2.19 -5.55
CA ASN A 85 11.44 1.63 -6.54
C ASN A 85 10.54 2.68 -7.20
N SER A 86 10.15 3.70 -6.44
CA SER A 86 9.18 4.72 -6.89
C SER A 86 9.78 6.12 -6.98
N GLY A 87 10.98 6.35 -6.45
CA GLY A 87 11.64 7.66 -6.54
C GLY A 87 10.96 8.74 -5.69
N VAL A 88 10.24 8.35 -4.63
CA VAL A 88 9.48 9.28 -3.80
C VAL A 88 10.27 9.72 -2.57
N GLN A 89 9.98 10.94 -2.11
CA GLN A 89 10.41 11.44 -0.80
C GLN A 89 9.32 11.21 0.24
N PHE A 90 9.68 10.77 1.45
CA PHE A 90 8.74 10.73 2.57
C PHE A 90 8.86 11.96 3.46
N THR A 91 7.72 12.43 3.95
CA THR A 91 7.62 13.44 5.00
C THR A 91 6.78 12.89 6.14
N ALA A 92 7.43 12.64 7.27
CA ALA A 92 6.80 12.15 8.48
C ALA A 92 6.10 13.28 9.24
N VAL A 93 4.88 13.02 9.70
CA VAL A 93 4.07 13.94 10.52
C VAL A 93 3.43 13.22 11.71
N GLY A 94 3.00 13.99 12.70
CA GLY A 94 2.28 13.50 13.87
C GLY A 94 3.15 12.78 14.88
N ARG A 95 2.50 12.15 15.87
CA ARG A 95 3.16 11.39 16.94
C ARG A 95 2.31 10.24 17.45
N GLY A 96 2.97 9.13 17.80
CA GLY A 96 2.30 7.97 18.41
C GLY A 96 1.29 7.30 17.47
N GLY A 97 1.64 7.21 16.19
CA GLY A 97 0.82 6.58 15.15
C GLY A 97 -0.36 7.41 14.63
N LEU A 98 -0.54 8.66 15.07
CA LEU A 98 -1.63 9.54 14.62
C LEU A 98 -1.09 10.91 14.20
N PHE A 99 -1.77 11.54 13.24
CA PHE A 99 -1.61 12.94 12.88
C PHE A 99 -2.98 13.59 12.63
N SER A 100 -3.07 14.87 12.91
CA SER A 100 -4.25 15.70 12.66
C SER A 100 -4.28 16.24 11.23
N ALA A 101 -5.46 16.67 10.80
CA ALA A 101 -5.61 17.37 9.52
C ALA A 101 -4.78 18.68 9.47
N ALA A 102 -4.57 19.33 10.61
CA ALA A 102 -3.73 20.53 10.69
C ALA A 102 -2.26 20.20 10.46
N GLU A 103 -1.75 19.12 11.05
CA GLU A 103 -0.37 18.65 10.83
C GLU A 103 -0.16 18.21 9.37
N PHE A 104 -1.11 17.48 8.79
CA PHE A 104 -1.08 17.13 7.37
C PHE A 104 -1.07 18.39 6.49
N GLY A 105 -1.97 19.34 6.75
CA GLY A 105 -2.08 20.60 6.00
C GLY A 105 -0.81 21.46 6.10
N ALA A 106 -0.14 21.47 7.26
CA ALA A 106 1.12 22.17 7.45
C ALA A 106 2.30 21.54 6.68
N ALA A 107 2.24 20.24 6.40
CA ALA A 107 3.27 19.54 5.65
C ALA A 107 3.10 19.63 4.13
N LEU A 108 1.91 20.02 3.64
CA LEU A 108 1.66 20.18 2.20
C LEU A 108 2.61 21.20 1.56
N LYS A 109 3.29 20.78 0.50
CA LYS A 109 4.17 21.65 -0.28
C LYS A 109 3.37 22.41 -1.34
N ARG A 110 3.70 23.69 -1.54
CA ARG A 110 3.01 24.54 -2.52
C ARG A 110 3.21 23.99 -3.93
N PRO A 111 2.14 23.82 -4.74
CA PRO A 111 2.28 23.45 -6.14
C PRO A 111 3.17 24.44 -6.90
N GLY A 112 4.01 23.92 -7.80
CA GLY A 112 4.87 24.74 -8.68
C GLY A 112 6.09 25.37 -8.00
N HIS A 113 6.42 25.01 -6.76
CA HIS A 113 7.65 25.46 -6.13
C HIS A 113 8.89 24.85 -6.82
N ILE A 114 9.87 25.68 -7.18
CA ILE A 114 10.99 25.26 -8.04
C ILE A 114 11.96 24.24 -7.41
N VAL A 115 12.00 24.16 -6.08
CA VAL A 115 12.91 23.27 -5.33
C VAL A 115 12.19 22.12 -4.63
N LEU A 116 10.92 22.30 -4.28
CA LEU A 116 10.25 21.38 -3.37
C LEU A 116 9.48 20.34 -4.19
N PRO A 117 9.55 19.05 -3.83
CA PRO A 117 8.78 18.03 -4.53
C PRO A 117 7.27 18.30 -4.34
N PRO A 118 6.43 18.10 -5.36
CA PRO A 118 4.99 18.20 -5.19
C PRO A 118 4.50 17.06 -4.28
N THR A 119 3.50 17.33 -3.43
CA THR A 119 2.83 16.25 -2.70
C THR A 119 1.94 15.47 -3.69
N GLY A 120 2.16 14.16 -3.80
CA GLY A 120 1.44 13.29 -4.74
C GLY A 120 -0.05 13.20 -4.39
N PHE A 121 -0.91 13.38 -5.41
CA PHE A 121 -2.35 13.17 -5.35
C PHE A 121 -2.80 12.34 -6.55
#